data_AF-A0A2E3AZG9-F1
#
_entry.id   AF-A0A2E3AZG9-F1
#
_cell.length_a   1.000
_cell.length_b   1.000
_cell.length_c   1.000
_cell.angle_alpha   90.00
_cell.angle_beta   90.00
_cell.angle_gamma   90.00
#
_symmetry.space_group_name_H-M   'P 1'
#
loop_
_entity.id
_entity.type
_entity.pdbx_description
1 polymer ?
#
loop_
_entity_poly.entity_id
_entity_poly.type
_entity_poly.pdbx_seq_one_letter_code
_entity_poly.pdbx_strand_id
1 'polypeptide(L)'
;MFSETFFVDFNRVKFLFQKGSDALDLLDRLSTNSVLELSEKGIKTTIVTDEKAKIIDVLNVWKINNNKLLLESNIENINKLISWINKFTIEEDSLIQKQEDFFKISIIGNDLNKLYEFIPLLKNTKKGNFIEFTISSKRFLIGKHELFNGLESIDFICLDGILSRERLKKMLFNIDIPEKTQEDFELFRIKNLIPKSGSEITDSYNPLDLGLERFIDFSKGCYVGQEVVARLDTYKKVQNIMHMIKVDDIDSNMRGTKITSSSGGYAIAISKKKFV
;
A
#
# COMPACT_ATOMS: atom_id res chain seq x y z
N MET A 1 14.27 -16.46 -5.17
CA MET A 1 15.31 -15.64 -5.81
C MET A 1 14.69 -15.04 -7.05
N PHE A 2 14.55 -13.71 -7.11
CA PHE A 2 13.97 -13.03 -8.29
C PHE A 2 14.94 -13.15 -9.44
N SER A 3 14.48 -13.66 -10.60
CA SER A 3 15.33 -13.73 -11.79
C SER A 3 15.18 -12.51 -12.71
N GLU A 4 14.14 -11.69 -12.52
CA GLU A 4 13.81 -10.60 -13.45
C GLU A 4 13.27 -9.37 -12.69
N THR A 5 13.79 -8.19 -13.04
CA THR A 5 13.19 -6.90 -12.67
C THR A 5 12.11 -6.55 -13.68
N PHE A 6 10.93 -6.14 -13.22
CA PHE A 6 9.81 -5.78 -14.09
C PHE A 6 9.05 -4.59 -13.52
N PHE A 7 8.17 -3.99 -14.31
CA PHE A 7 7.23 -3.00 -13.83
C PHE A 7 5.76 -3.44 -13.98
N VAL A 8 4.91 -2.90 -13.12
CA VAL A 8 3.45 -3.10 -13.15
C VAL A 8 2.77 -1.75 -13.15
N ASP A 9 1.82 -1.59 -14.06
CA ASP A 9 0.98 -0.41 -14.19
C ASP A 9 -0.32 -0.60 -13.41
N PHE A 10 -0.40 -0.04 -12.21
CA PHE A 10 -1.49 -0.31 -11.28
C PHE A 10 -2.74 0.49 -11.63
N ASN A 11 -3.79 -0.21 -12.07
CA ASN A 11 -5.04 0.40 -12.53
C ASN A 11 -6.11 0.60 -11.43
N ARG A 12 -5.92 0.01 -10.24
CA ARG A 12 -6.87 0.12 -9.11
C ARG A 12 -6.45 1.16 -8.07
N VAL A 13 -5.20 1.61 -8.13
CA VAL A 13 -4.67 2.63 -7.23
C VAL A 13 -5.32 3.98 -7.56
N LYS A 14 -5.73 4.68 -6.51
CA LYS A 14 -6.35 6.00 -6.58
C LYS A 14 -5.66 6.95 -5.60
N PHE A 15 -5.73 8.23 -5.90
CA PHE A 15 -5.01 9.25 -5.16
C PHE A 15 -5.95 10.29 -4.58
N LEU A 16 -5.64 10.75 -3.38
CA LEU A 16 -6.30 11.89 -2.75
C LEU A 16 -5.25 12.87 -2.25
N PHE A 17 -5.51 14.16 -2.37
CA PHE A 17 -4.83 15.13 -1.52
C PHE A 17 -5.64 15.32 -0.24
N GLN A 18 -4.96 15.32 0.90
CA GLN A 18 -5.46 15.87 2.15
C GLN A 18 -4.66 17.15 2.44
N LYS A 19 -5.35 18.29 2.55
CA LYS A 19 -4.74 19.61 2.65
C LYS A 19 -5.23 20.36 3.87
N GLY A 20 -4.36 21.15 4.47
CA GLY A 20 -4.65 21.97 5.64
C GLY A 20 -3.68 21.65 6.77
N SER A 21 -3.60 22.56 7.74
CA SER A 21 -2.65 22.51 8.84
C SER A 21 -2.88 21.35 9.81
N ASP A 22 -4.11 20.84 9.92
CA ASP A 22 -4.47 19.72 10.79
C ASP A 22 -4.47 18.37 10.05
N ALA A 23 -4.20 18.35 8.75
CA ALA A 23 -4.30 17.14 7.92
C ALA A 23 -3.45 15.98 8.44
N LEU A 24 -2.21 16.26 8.85
CA LEU A 24 -1.28 15.24 9.33
C LEU A 24 -1.67 14.73 10.72
N ASP A 25 -2.04 15.62 11.64
CA ASP A 25 -2.51 15.24 12.98
C ASP A 25 -3.79 14.40 12.91
N LEU A 26 -4.78 14.86 12.14
CA LEU A 26 -6.03 14.14 11.95
C LEU A 26 -5.76 12.73 11.39
N LEU A 27 -4.91 12.60 10.36
CA LEU A 27 -4.60 11.29 9.80
C LEU A 27 -3.85 10.40 10.80
N ASP A 28 -2.99 10.97 11.63
CA ASP A 28 -2.29 10.24 12.68
C ASP A 28 -3.27 9.66 13.70
N ARG A 29 -4.25 10.45 14.17
CA ARG A 29 -5.29 9.98 15.09
C ARG A 29 -6.24 8.93 14.49
N LEU A 30 -6.36 8.90 13.15
CA LEU A 30 -7.24 7.95 12.45
C LEU A 30 -6.53 6.68 11.97
N SER A 31 -5.21 6.58 12.13
CA SER A 31 -4.44 5.49 11.52
C SER A 31 -3.41 4.86 12.46
N THR A 32 -3.09 3.60 12.19
CA THR A 32 -2.34 2.71 13.09
C THR A 32 -0.85 3.02 13.19
N ASN A 33 -0.26 3.63 12.17
CA ASN A 33 1.17 3.93 12.14
C ASN A 33 1.42 5.41 12.49
N SER A 34 2.58 5.72 13.07
CA SER A 34 2.98 7.11 13.29
C SER A 34 3.33 7.76 11.95
N VAL A 35 2.52 8.74 11.56
CA VAL A 35 2.75 9.59 10.38
C VAL A 35 3.23 10.98 10.77
N LEU A 36 3.10 11.38 12.04
CA LEU A 36 3.66 12.65 12.55
C LEU A 36 5.18 12.72 12.37
N GLU A 37 5.87 11.59 12.52
CA GLU A 37 7.32 11.47 12.38
C GLU A 37 7.81 11.38 10.93
N LEU A 38 6.90 11.51 9.95
CA LEU A 38 7.29 11.55 8.54
C LEU A 38 8.28 12.68 8.30
N SER A 39 9.48 12.31 7.86
CA SER A 39 10.47 13.27 7.37
C SER A 39 9.91 14.07 6.21
N GLU A 40 10.53 15.20 5.89
CA GLU A 40 10.27 15.84 4.60
C GLU A 40 10.46 14.84 3.46
N LYS A 41 9.55 14.88 2.50
CA LYS A 41 9.47 13.91 1.40
C LYS A 41 9.46 12.45 1.86
N GLY A 42 8.88 12.19 3.03
CA GLY A 42 8.72 10.85 3.58
C GLY A 42 7.50 10.13 3.01
N ILE A 43 7.56 8.81 3.02
CA ILE A 43 6.48 7.88 2.68
C ILE A 43 6.30 6.95 3.87
N LYS A 44 5.05 6.74 4.28
CA LYS A 44 4.72 5.76 5.32
C LYS A 44 3.46 5.02 4.95
N THR A 45 3.49 3.70 5.07
CA THR A 45 2.29 2.88 5.01
C THR A 45 1.60 2.89 6.37
N THR A 46 0.30 3.18 6.39
CA THR A 46 -0.54 3.17 7.60
C THR A 46 -1.90 2.53 7.30
N ILE A 47 -2.58 2.06 8.33
CA ILE A 47 -3.90 1.42 8.20
C ILE A 47 -4.91 2.33 8.88
N VAL A 48 -5.98 2.67 8.17
CA VAL A 48 -7.12 3.38 8.75
C VAL A 48 -8.10 2.33 9.27
N THR A 49 -8.47 2.44 10.53
CA THR A 49 -9.39 1.50 11.20
C THR A 49 -10.64 2.19 11.74
N ASP A 50 -11.71 1.42 11.89
CA ASP A 50 -12.89 1.84 12.66
C ASP A 50 -12.71 1.62 14.17
N GLU A 51 -13.71 1.99 14.98
CA GLU A 51 -13.64 1.86 16.43
C GLU A 51 -13.53 0.39 16.90
N LYS A 52 -13.83 -0.57 16.02
CA LYS A 52 -13.74 -2.03 16.25
C LYS A 52 -12.48 -2.65 15.65
N ALA A 53 -11.51 -1.83 15.23
CA ALA A 53 -10.29 -2.23 14.55
C ALA A 53 -10.51 -2.97 13.21
N LYS A 54 -11.63 -2.73 12.53
CA LYS A 54 -11.85 -3.20 11.16
C LYS A 54 -11.18 -2.26 10.18
N ILE A 55 -10.60 -2.84 9.13
CA ILE A 55 -9.86 -2.08 8.12
C ILE A 55 -10.85 -1.25 7.28
N ILE A 56 -10.60 0.05 7.24
CA ILE A 56 -11.26 0.99 6.33
C ILE A 56 -10.45 1.09 5.05
N ASP A 57 -9.14 1.29 5.19
CA ASP A 57 -8.19 1.29 4.08
C ASP A 57 -6.76 1.05 4.56
N VAL A 58 -5.87 0.72 3.64
CA VAL A 58 -4.42 0.73 3.85
C VAL A 58 -3.82 1.75 2.90
N LEU A 59 -3.15 2.77 3.44
CA LEU A 59 -2.69 3.93 2.71
C LEU A 59 -1.17 3.95 2.63
N ASN A 60 -0.62 4.38 1.49
CA ASN A 60 0.71 4.97 1.48
C ASN A 60 0.57 6.49 1.55
N VAL A 61 1.13 7.08 2.60
CA VAL A 61 1.05 8.52 2.87
C VAL A 61 2.35 9.16 2.40
N TRP A 62 2.25 10.00 1.37
CA TRP A 62 3.37 10.75 0.81
C TRP A 62 3.30 12.20 1.34
N LYS A 63 4.23 12.57 2.22
CA LYS A 63 4.28 13.92 2.80
C LYS A 63 4.87 14.90 1.79
N ILE A 64 4.01 15.63 1.08
CA ILE A 64 4.42 16.66 0.11
C ILE A 64 5.01 17.86 0.85
N ASN A 65 4.31 18.32 1.88
CA ASN A 65 4.78 19.28 2.88
C ASN A 65 3.89 19.18 4.13
N ASN A 66 4.10 20.05 5.12
CA ASN A 66 3.38 19.99 6.40
C ASN A 66 1.86 20.13 6.27
N ASN A 67 1.36 20.82 5.24
CA ASN A 67 -0.06 21.11 5.06
C ASN A 67 -0.65 20.36 3.86
N LYS A 68 0.08 19.39 3.30
CA LYS A 68 -0.36 18.66 2.10
C LYS A 68 0.21 17.24 2.09
N LEU A 69 -0.70 16.28 2.17
CA LEU A 69 -0.42 14.87 2.02
C LEU A 69 -1.01 14.37 0.71
N LEU A 70 -0.29 13.50 0.02
CA LEU A 70 -0.83 12.68 -1.05
C LEU A 70 -1.07 11.28 -0.50
N LEU A 71 -2.33 10.87 -0.46
CA LEU A 71 -2.77 9.57 0.00
C LEU A 71 -2.94 8.66 -1.21
N GLU A 72 -2.18 7.57 -1.23
CA GLU A 72 -2.40 6.46 -2.14
C GLU A 72 -3.37 5.47 -1.48
N SER A 73 -4.51 5.25 -2.14
CA SER A 73 -5.63 4.41 -1.69
C SER A 73 -6.01 3.43 -2.81
N ASN A 74 -6.96 2.54 -2.55
CA ASN A 74 -7.52 1.65 -3.57
C ASN A 74 -8.96 2.05 -3.95
N ILE A 75 -9.35 1.74 -5.19
CA ILE A 75 -10.63 2.13 -5.76
C ILE A 75 -11.83 1.63 -4.94
N GLU A 76 -11.72 0.48 -4.28
CA GLU A 76 -12.79 -0.09 -3.46
C GLU A 76 -13.05 0.71 -2.19
N ASN A 77 -12.02 1.37 -1.66
CA ASN A 77 -12.05 1.99 -0.33
C ASN A 77 -12.21 3.50 -0.38
N ILE A 78 -12.00 4.13 -1.53
CA ILE A 78 -11.85 5.59 -1.63
C ILE A 78 -13.05 6.38 -1.07
N ASN A 79 -14.27 5.92 -1.33
CA ASN A 79 -15.47 6.60 -0.82
C ASN A 79 -15.65 6.38 0.69
N LYS A 80 -15.35 5.16 1.16
CA LYS A 80 -15.39 4.82 2.58
C LYS A 80 -14.36 5.65 3.36
N LEU A 81 -13.14 5.78 2.82
CA LEU A 81 -12.06 6.58 3.37
C LEU A 81 -12.45 8.07 3.47
N ILE A 82 -12.95 8.67 2.39
CA ILE A 82 -13.40 10.07 2.38
C ILE A 82 -14.49 10.29 3.41
N SER A 83 -15.52 9.43 3.42
CA SER A 83 -16.61 9.52 4.39
C SER A 83 -16.10 9.38 5.83
N TRP A 84 -15.11 8.53 6.05
CA TRP A 84 -14.52 8.32 7.36
C TRP A 84 -13.73 9.54 7.83
N ILE A 85 -12.82 10.06 7.01
CA ILE A 85 -12.03 11.25 7.37
C ILE A 85 -12.96 12.44 7.61
N ASN A 86 -13.93 12.68 6.72
CA ASN A 86 -14.88 13.79 6.88
C ASN A 86 -15.75 13.68 8.14
N LYS A 87 -16.06 12.45 8.63
CA LYS A 87 -16.79 12.26 9.91
C LYS A 87 -16.00 12.85 11.09
N PHE A 88 -14.68 12.85 11.02
CA PHE A 88 -13.79 13.37 12.06
C PHE A 88 -13.21 14.76 11.73
N THR A 89 -13.56 15.35 10.59
CA THR A 89 -13.23 16.74 10.25
C THR A 89 -14.42 17.61 10.63
N ILE A 90 -14.43 18.16 11.85
CA ILE A 90 -15.51 19.05 12.31
C ILE A 90 -15.00 20.49 12.35
N GLU A 91 -13.91 20.73 13.08
CA GLU A 91 -13.28 22.04 13.22
C GLU A 91 -11.85 22.06 12.65
N GLU A 92 -11.32 20.88 12.32
CA GLU A 92 -9.99 20.71 11.73
C GLU A 92 -9.86 21.35 10.34
N ASP A 93 -8.77 22.10 10.14
CA ASP A 93 -8.31 22.54 8.84
C ASP A 93 -7.73 21.34 8.07
N SER A 94 -8.62 20.53 7.50
CA SER A 94 -8.29 19.34 6.72
C SER A 94 -9.32 19.04 5.64
N LEU A 95 -9.01 19.36 4.39
CA LEU A 95 -9.81 19.07 3.21
C LEU A 95 -9.24 17.89 2.42
N ILE A 96 -10.06 16.85 2.21
CA ILE A 96 -9.71 15.68 1.40
C ILE A 96 -10.36 15.73 0.00
N GLN A 97 -9.56 15.51 -1.05
CA GLN A 97 -10.00 15.63 -2.44
C GLN A 97 -9.34 14.58 -3.35
N LYS A 98 -10.15 13.87 -4.15
CA LYS A 98 -9.68 12.90 -5.15
C LYS A 98 -8.83 13.58 -6.24
N GLN A 99 -7.84 12.85 -6.76
CA GLN A 99 -7.03 13.22 -7.91
C GLN A 99 -7.26 12.19 -9.02
N GLU A 100 -8.02 12.57 -10.04
CA GLU A 100 -8.48 11.62 -11.08
C GLU A 100 -7.38 11.25 -12.09
N ASP A 101 -6.43 12.16 -12.33
CA ASP A 101 -5.40 12.01 -13.38
C ASP A 101 -4.02 11.59 -12.85
N PHE A 102 -3.98 10.92 -11.70
CA PHE A 102 -2.75 10.38 -11.15
C PHE A 102 -2.69 8.87 -11.34
N PHE A 103 -1.52 8.36 -11.73
CA PHE A 103 -1.32 6.93 -12.00
C PHE A 103 -0.10 6.39 -11.25
N LYS A 104 -0.14 5.11 -10.87
CA LYS A 104 0.99 4.43 -10.24
C LYS A 104 1.59 3.41 -11.19
N ILE A 105 2.90 3.47 -11.35
CA ILE A 105 3.70 2.38 -11.92
C ILE A 105 4.74 1.99 -10.87
N SER A 106 4.85 0.70 -10.55
CA SER A 106 5.90 0.22 -9.65
C SER A 106 6.87 -0.70 -10.37
N ILE A 107 8.15 -0.55 -10.06
CA ILE A 107 9.21 -1.46 -10.47
C ILE A 107 9.52 -2.40 -9.31
N ILE A 108 9.59 -3.69 -9.57
CA ILE A 108 9.85 -4.74 -8.60
C ILE A 108 10.97 -5.62 -9.13
N GLY A 109 11.98 -5.87 -8.30
CA GLY A 109 13.15 -6.69 -8.65
C GLY A 109 14.45 -6.12 -8.11
N ASN A 110 15.53 -6.86 -8.33
CA ASN A 110 16.83 -6.58 -7.70
C ASN A 110 17.81 -5.84 -8.62
N ASP A 111 17.69 -6.00 -9.93
CA ASP A 111 18.55 -5.29 -10.89
C ASP A 111 17.94 -3.94 -11.25
N LEU A 112 18.44 -2.89 -10.61
CA LEU A 112 18.01 -1.50 -10.80
C LEU A 112 19.13 -0.63 -11.39
N ASN A 113 20.22 -1.23 -11.90
CA ASN A 113 21.40 -0.48 -12.32
C ASN A 113 21.08 0.51 -13.44
N LYS A 114 20.39 0.05 -14.50
CA LYS A 114 19.97 0.92 -15.62
C LYS A 114 19.02 2.03 -15.17
N LEU A 115 18.15 1.75 -14.20
CA LEU A 115 17.26 2.75 -13.62
C LEU A 115 18.06 3.82 -12.86
N TYR A 116 19.09 3.43 -12.11
CA TYR A 116 19.96 4.36 -11.39
C TYR A 116 20.88 5.14 -12.31
N GLU A 117 21.33 4.56 -13.43
CA GLU A 117 22.03 5.31 -14.47
C GLU A 117 21.13 6.38 -15.09
N PHE A 118 19.85 6.04 -15.33
CA PHE A 118 18.87 6.99 -15.87
C PHE A 118 18.42 8.04 -14.84
N ILE A 119 18.30 7.66 -13.56
CA ILE A 119 17.86 8.52 -12.45
C ILE A 119 18.88 8.45 -11.29
N PRO A 120 20.04 9.11 -11.40
CA PRO A 120 21.11 8.99 -10.40
C PRO A 120 20.70 9.40 -8.98
N LEU A 121 19.80 10.39 -8.85
CA LEU A 121 19.28 10.82 -7.56
C LEU A 121 18.57 9.69 -6.80
N LEU A 122 17.91 8.78 -7.52
CA LEU A 122 17.17 7.67 -6.91
C LEU A 122 18.12 6.70 -6.18
N LYS A 123 19.36 6.53 -6.66
CA LYS A 123 20.33 5.63 -6.03
C LYS A 123 20.54 5.97 -4.55
N ASN A 124 20.63 7.26 -4.24
CA ASN A 124 20.91 7.77 -2.90
C ASN A 124 19.65 8.03 -2.05
N THR A 125 18.46 7.91 -2.64
CA THR A 125 17.19 8.03 -1.89
C THR A 125 17.10 6.90 -0.86
N LYS A 126 16.72 7.26 0.37
CA LYS A 126 16.49 6.28 1.45
C LYS A 126 15.15 5.57 1.25
N LYS A 127 15.04 4.33 1.75
CA LYS A 127 13.76 3.63 1.84
C LYS A 127 12.79 4.46 2.69
N GLY A 128 11.54 4.59 2.24
CA GLY A 128 10.54 5.44 2.88
C GLY A 128 10.68 6.93 2.52
N ASN A 129 11.45 7.28 1.48
CA ASN A 129 11.52 8.64 0.96
C ASN A 129 11.24 8.68 -0.54
N PHE A 130 10.83 9.85 -1.01
CA PHE A 130 10.68 10.12 -2.43
C PHE A 130 11.49 11.32 -2.91
N ILE A 131 11.67 11.36 -4.23
CA ILE A 131 12.19 12.51 -4.96
C ILE A 131 11.16 12.98 -5.98
N GLU A 132 11.25 14.25 -6.35
CA GLU A 132 10.54 14.78 -7.52
C GLU A 132 11.44 14.62 -8.75
N PHE A 133 10.84 14.21 -9.86
CA PHE A 133 11.56 14.00 -11.11
C PHE A 133 10.74 14.48 -12.30
N THR A 134 11.42 15.00 -13.32
CA THR A 134 10.76 15.47 -14.55
C THR A 134 11.42 14.85 -15.77
N ILE A 135 10.61 14.33 -16.69
CA ILE A 135 11.06 13.83 -18.00
C ILE A 135 10.25 14.56 -19.07
N SER A 136 10.91 15.34 -19.94
CA SER A 136 10.23 16.04 -21.05
C SER A 136 9.00 16.82 -20.58
N SER A 137 9.15 17.60 -19.50
CA SER A 137 8.09 18.39 -18.86
C SER A 137 6.95 17.58 -18.23
N LYS A 138 7.09 16.27 -18.06
CA LYS A 138 6.16 15.42 -17.30
C LYS A 138 6.71 15.14 -15.92
N ARG A 139 5.87 15.34 -14.90
CA ARG A 139 6.24 15.31 -13.48
C ARG A 139 5.91 13.97 -12.85
N PHE A 140 6.82 13.54 -11.97
CA PHE A 140 6.74 12.29 -11.24
C PHE A 140 7.16 12.50 -9.78
N LEU A 141 6.52 11.78 -8.86
CA LEU A 141 7.13 11.43 -7.58
C LEU A 141 7.71 10.03 -7.70
N ILE A 142 8.93 9.81 -7.20
CA ILE A 142 9.59 8.51 -7.24
C ILE A 142 10.00 8.13 -5.83
N GLY A 143 9.37 7.09 -5.29
CA GLY A 143 9.61 6.60 -3.94
C GLY A 143 10.33 5.27 -3.90
N LYS A 144 11.27 5.11 -2.97
CA LYS A 144 11.72 3.77 -2.55
C LYS A 144 10.76 3.26 -1.50
N HIS A 145 9.94 2.28 -1.88
CA HIS A 145 8.89 1.72 -1.05
C HIS A 145 9.07 0.21 -0.91
N GLU A 146 8.05 -0.43 -0.35
CA GLU A 146 7.96 -1.87 -0.26
C GLU A 146 6.53 -2.36 -0.44
N LEU A 147 6.40 -3.60 -0.89
CA LEU A 147 5.16 -4.34 -0.86
C LEU A 147 4.88 -4.80 0.57
N PHE A 148 3.65 -5.25 0.84
CA PHE A 148 3.23 -5.63 2.20
C PHE A 148 4.10 -6.72 2.84
N ASN A 149 4.67 -7.62 2.04
CA ASN A 149 5.58 -8.67 2.51
C ASN A 149 7.04 -8.20 2.70
N GLY A 150 7.34 -6.91 2.50
CA GLY A 150 8.67 -6.32 2.69
C GLY A 150 9.57 -6.33 1.45
N LEU A 151 9.13 -6.90 0.33
CA LEU A 151 9.85 -6.78 -0.94
C LEU A 151 9.94 -5.33 -1.37
N GLU A 152 11.14 -4.90 -1.74
CA GLU A 152 11.36 -3.52 -2.16
C GLU A 152 10.70 -3.23 -3.52
N SER A 153 10.20 -2.01 -3.67
CA SER A 153 9.68 -1.48 -4.93
C SER A 153 10.16 -0.06 -5.15
N ILE A 154 10.23 0.34 -6.42
CA ILE A 154 10.32 1.75 -6.80
C ILE A 154 8.97 2.18 -7.34
N ASP A 155 8.29 3.06 -6.62
CA ASP A 155 6.96 3.54 -6.97
C ASP A 155 7.04 4.89 -7.66
N PHE A 156 6.53 4.95 -8.89
CA PHE A 156 6.36 6.18 -9.65
C PHE A 156 4.91 6.63 -9.58
N ILE A 157 4.69 7.83 -9.06
CA ILE A 157 3.41 8.52 -9.14
C ILE A 157 3.47 9.52 -10.31
N CYS A 158 2.71 9.22 -11.35
CA CYS A 158 2.57 10.02 -12.56
C CYS A 158 1.58 11.16 -12.30
N LEU A 159 2.04 12.43 -12.35
CA LEU A 159 1.24 13.59 -11.90
C LEU A 159 0.55 14.37 -13.03
N ASP A 160 0.85 14.07 -14.29
CA ASP A 160 0.35 14.79 -15.47
C ASP A 160 -0.49 13.88 -16.38
N GLY A 161 -1.35 13.07 -15.78
CA GLY A 161 -2.31 12.26 -16.50
C GLY A 161 -1.66 11.13 -17.32
N ILE A 162 -2.44 10.68 -18.31
CA ILE A 162 -2.05 9.62 -19.25
C ILE A 162 -0.71 9.91 -19.94
N LEU A 163 -0.39 11.18 -20.20
CA LEU A 163 0.86 11.56 -20.88
C LEU A 163 2.10 11.26 -20.05
N SER A 164 2.05 11.47 -18.74
CA SER A 164 3.15 11.10 -17.83
C SER A 164 3.31 9.59 -17.72
N ARG A 165 2.18 8.86 -17.62
CA ARG A 165 2.15 7.39 -17.63
C ARG A 165 2.80 6.80 -18.88
N GLU A 166 2.36 7.22 -20.07
CA GLU A 166 2.93 6.75 -21.34
C GLU A 166 4.41 7.13 -21.50
N ARG A 167 4.80 8.31 -21.00
CA ARG A 167 6.21 8.74 -21.04
C ARG A 167 7.09 7.83 -20.18
N LEU A 168 6.61 7.46 -19.00
CA LEU A 168 7.31 6.56 -18.09
C LEU A 168 7.41 5.15 -18.69
N LYS A 169 6.32 4.59 -19.21
CA LYS A 169 6.35 3.26 -19.85
C LYS A 169 7.39 3.20 -20.97
N LYS A 170 7.39 4.19 -21.87
CA LYS A 170 8.39 4.29 -22.94
C LYS A 170 9.83 4.36 -22.40
N MET A 171 10.06 5.09 -21.32
CA MET A 171 11.36 5.15 -20.67
C MET A 171 11.78 3.79 -20.12
N LEU A 172 10.88 3.09 -19.41
CA LEU A 172 11.15 1.78 -18.81
C LEU A 172 11.46 0.70 -19.86
N PHE A 173 10.71 0.68 -20.97
CA PHE A 173 11.01 -0.20 -22.10
C PHE A 173 12.39 0.08 -22.70
N ASN A 174 12.78 1.36 -22.84
CA ASN A 174 14.08 1.72 -23.41
C ASN A 174 15.27 1.33 -22.51
N ILE A 175 15.05 1.10 -21.22
CA ILE A 175 16.08 0.61 -20.28
C ILE A 175 15.89 -0.89 -19.97
N ASP A 176 15.17 -1.61 -20.83
CA ASP A 176 14.93 -3.06 -20.76
C ASP A 176 14.29 -3.53 -19.44
N ILE A 177 13.42 -2.72 -18.84
CA ILE A 177 12.55 -3.17 -17.74
C ILE A 177 11.19 -3.54 -18.35
N PRO A 178 10.84 -4.84 -18.46
CA PRO A 178 9.58 -5.27 -19.08
C PRO A 178 8.36 -4.97 -18.21
N GLU A 179 7.21 -4.81 -18.86
CA GLU A 179 5.90 -4.74 -18.20
C GLU A 179 5.38 -6.15 -17.87
N LYS A 180 4.85 -6.36 -16.68
CA LYS A 180 4.01 -7.51 -16.34
C LYS A 180 2.54 -7.10 -16.34
N THR A 181 1.68 -7.99 -16.84
CA THR A 181 0.24 -7.76 -16.84
C THR A 181 -0.34 -7.83 -15.42
N GLN A 182 -1.61 -7.45 -15.27
CA GLN A 182 -2.30 -7.60 -13.99
C GLN A 182 -2.41 -9.08 -13.57
N GLU A 183 -2.53 -10.00 -14.51
CA GLU A 183 -2.62 -11.45 -14.24
C GLU A 183 -1.27 -12.02 -13.81
N ASP A 184 -0.18 -11.61 -14.49
CA ASP A 184 1.19 -11.95 -14.07
C ASP A 184 1.46 -11.46 -12.65
N PHE A 185 1.05 -10.22 -12.35
CA PHE A 185 1.20 -9.66 -11.02
C PHE A 185 0.29 -10.34 -9.99
N GLU A 186 -0.91 -10.78 -10.38
CA GLU A 186 -1.81 -11.53 -9.51
C GLU A 186 -1.16 -12.87 -9.08
N LEU A 187 -0.58 -13.60 -10.02
CA LEU A 187 0.18 -14.82 -9.71
C LEU A 187 1.40 -14.51 -8.83
N PHE A 188 2.14 -13.45 -9.16
CA PHE A 188 3.29 -13.00 -8.38
C PHE A 188 2.93 -12.69 -6.93
N ARG A 189 1.90 -11.87 -6.70
CA ARG A 189 1.50 -11.44 -5.36
C ARG A 189 1.02 -12.63 -4.53
N ILE A 190 0.30 -13.57 -5.16
CA ILE A 190 -0.21 -14.78 -4.49
C ILE A 190 0.96 -15.66 -4.03
N LYS A 191 1.91 -15.94 -4.93
CA LYS A 191 3.11 -16.73 -4.59
C LYS A 191 3.97 -16.11 -3.50
N ASN A 192 3.93 -14.79 -3.38
CA ASN A 192 4.70 -14.02 -2.40
C ASN A 192 3.90 -13.62 -1.15
N LEU A 193 2.67 -14.12 -0.99
CA LEU A 193 1.77 -13.84 0.13
C LEU A 193 1.54 -12.32 0.35
N ILE A 194 1.34 -11.59 -0.75
CA ILE A 194 1.09 -10.15 -0.73
C ILE A 194 -0.43 -9.92 -0.82
N PRO A 195 -1.06 -9.41 0.25
CA PRO A 195 -2.50 -9.19 0.30
C PRO A 195 -2.92 -8.00 -0.58
N LYS A 196 -4.18 -8.00 -1.02
CA LYS A 196 -4.76 -6.96 -1.89
C LYS A 196 -6.09 -6.44 -1.34
N SER A 197 -6.32 -5.13 -1.45
CA SER A 197 -7.62 -4.50 -1.15
C SER A 197 -8.74 -5.09 -1.99
N GLY A 198 -9.88 -5.36 -1.37
CA GLY A 198 -11.03 -6.02 -2.00
C GLY A 198 -10.93 -7.55 -2.05
N SER A 199 -9.78 -8.15 -1.74
CA SER A 199 -9.59 -9.60 -1.62
C SER A 199 -9.30 -10.00 -0.17
N GLU A 200 -8.03 -9.90 0.24
CA GLU A 200 -7.60 -10.21 1.62
C GLU A 200 -7.86 -9.02 2.55
N ILE A 201 -7.54 -7.81 2.10
CA ILE A 201 -7.70 -6.58 2.88
C ILE A 201 -9.14 -6.11 2.72
N THR A 202 -9.95 -6.42 3.74
CA THR A 202 -11.38 -6.13 3.84
C THR A 202 -11.75 -5.82 5.29
N ASP A 203 -12.99 -5.42 5.55
CA ASP A 203 -13.50 -5.21 6.91
C ASP A 203 -13.82 -6.51 7.67
N SER A 204 -13.70 -7.67 7.00
CA SER A 204 -13.92 -8.97 7.64
C SER A 204 -12.80 -9.33 8.61
N TYR A 205 -11.58 -8.81 8.40
CA TYR A 205 -10.39 -9.13 9.17
C TYR A 205 -9.84 -7.90 9.90
N ASN A 206 -9.07 -8.14 10.96
CA ASN A 206 -8.28 -7.10 11.60
C ASN A 206 -6.85 -7.06 10.99
N PRO A 207 -6.08 -5.98 11.15
CA PRO A 207 -4.72 -5.90 10.61
C PRO A 207 -3.79 -7.06 10.98
N LEU A 208 -3.85 -7.55 12.23
CA LEU A 208 -2.98 -8.62 12.73
C LEU A 208 -3.33 -9.98 12.11
N ASP A 209 -4.61 -10.22 11.79
CA ASP A 209 -5.04 -11.43 11.08
C ASP A 209 -4.38 -11.56 9.68
N LEU A 210 -3.99 -10.42 9.10
CA LEU A 210 -3.40 -10.33 7.76
C LEU A 210 -1.88 -10.18 7.77
N GLY A 211 -1.23 -10.28 8.94
CA GLY A 211 0.21 -10.09 9.07
C GLY A 211 0.67 -8.65 8.81
N LEU A 212 -0.21 -7.66 8.99
CA LEU A 212 0.09 -6.25 8.76
C LEU A 212 0.62 -5.52 10.01
N GLU A 213 1.08 -6.27 11.01
CA GLU A 213 1.61 -5.77 12.29
C GLU A 213 2.72 -4.71 12.12
N ARG A 214 3.55 -4.84 11.08
CA ARG A 214 4.63 -3.89 10.76
C ARG A 214 4.15 -2.47 10.38
N PHE A 215 2.86 -2.30 10.12
CA PHE A 215 2.23 -1.03 9.80
C PHE A 215 1.42 -0.47 10.99
N ILE A 216 1.66 -1.02 12.19
CA ILE A 216 1.06 -0.58 13.44
C ILE A 216 2.19 -0.11 14.35
N ASP A 217 2.06 1.11 14.84
CA ASP A 217 2.93 1.65 15.86
C ASP A 217 2.23 1.45 17.22
N PHE A 218 2.77 0.56 18.05
CA PHE A 218 2.22 0.30 19.38
C PHE A 218 2.68 1.32 20.43
N SER A 219 3.60 2.22 20.05
CA SER A 219 4.20 3.24 20.92
C SER A 219 3.68 4.65 20.67
N LYS A 220 2.97 4.89 19.55
CA LYS A 220 2.37 6.19 19.26
C LYS A 220 1.18 6.53 20.16
N GLY A 221 0.75 7.78 20.06
CA GLY A 221 -0.46 8.29 20.73
C GLY A 221 -1.75 7.60 20.28
N CYS A 222 -2.86 8.01 20.89
CA CYS A 222 -4.14 7.36 20.69
C CYS A 222 -4.63 7.42 19.24
N TYR A 223 -5.05 6.27 18.69
CA TYR A 223 -5.71 6.21 17.38
C TYR A 223 -7.00 5.38 17.43
N VAL A 224 -7.89 5.61 16.46
CA VAL A 224 -9.19 4.93 16.41
C VAL A 224 -9.03 3.42 16.21
N GLY A 225 -9.52 2.63 17.16
CA GLY A 225 -9.41 1.16 17.16
C GLY A 225 -8.18 0.61 17.89
N GLN A 226 -7.32 1.46 18.46
CA GLN A 226 -6.09 1.04 19.14
C GLN A 226 -6.34 0.04 20.29
N GLU A 227 -7.33 0.29 21.15
CA GLU A 227 -7.60 -0.59 22.30
C GLU A 227 -7.84 -2.05 21.85
N VAL A 228 -8.60 -2.23 20.77
CA VAL A 228 -8.92 -3.55 20.22
C VAL A 228 -7.65 -4.20 19.64
N VAL A 229 -6.85 -3.45 18.87
CA VAL A 229 -5.58 -3.95 18.31
C VAL A 229 -4.59 -4.33 19.41
N ALA A 230 -4.34 -3.45 20.37
CA ALA A 230 -3.42 -3.67 21.49
C ALA A 230 -3.83 -4.87 22.34
N ARG A 231 -5.14 -5.06 22.56
CA ARG A 231 -5.68 -6.24 23.26
C ARG A 231 -5.44 -7.53 22.49
N LEU A 232 -5.66 -7.54 21.17
CA LEU A 232 -5.41 -8.73 20.34
C LEU A 232 -3.94 -9.13 20.37
N ASP A 233 -3.04 -8.15 20.30
CA ASP A 233 -1.59 -8.35 20.37
C ASP A 233 -1.15 -8.89 21.74
N THR A 234 -1.49 -8.17 22.84
CA THR A 234 -1.10 -8.51 24.21
C THR A 234 -1.50 -9.93 24.59
N TYR A 235 -2.73 -10.34 24.24
CA TYR A 235 -3.25 -11.66 24.59
C TYR A 235 -2.95 -12.73 23.54
N LYS A 236 -2.20 -12.42 22.47
CA LYS A 236 -1.93 -13.32 21.32
C LYS A 236 -3.19 -13.94 20.73
N LYS A 237 -4.28 -13.16 20.68
CA LYS A 237 -5.64 -13.59 20.32
C LYS A 237 -6.00 -13.39 18.85
N VAL A 238 -5.00 -13.23 17.98
CA VAL A 238 -5.18 -13.23 16.52
C VAL A 238 -5.96 -14.48 16.10
N GLN A 239 -7.05 -14.30 15.36
CA GLN A 239 -8.02 -15.36 15.09
C GLN A 239 -7.73 -16.08 13.78
N ASN A 240 -7.16 -15.36 12.82
CA ASN A 240 -6.93 -15.86 11.48
C ASN A 240 -5.46 -15.73 11.10
N ILE A 241 -5.01 -16.58 10.18
CA ILE A 241 -3.68 -16.51 9.59
C ILE A 241 -3.81 -16.67 8.08
N MET A 242 -3.04 -15.86 7.35
CA MET A 242 -2.98 -15.89 5.90
C MET A 242 -1.83 -16.79 5.44
N HIS A 243 -2.11 -17.67 4.48
CA HIS A 243 -1.14 -18.61 3.93
C HIS A 243 -1.22 -18.65 2.40
N MET A 244 -0.08 -18.94 1.77
CA MET A 244 -0.03 -19.30 0.35
C MET A 244 -0.10 -20.82 0.25
N ILE A 245 -1.01 -21.33 -0.59
CA ILE A 245 -1.20 -22.76 -0.82
C ILE A 245 -1.14 -23.06 -2.32
N LYS A 246 -0.76 -24.28 -2.68
CA LYS A 246 -1.04 -24.82 -4.02
C LYS A 246 -2.45 -25.38 -4.04
N VAL A 247 -3.17 -25.14 -5.12
CA VAL A 247 -4.58 -25.53 -5.25
C VAL A 247 -4.74 -27.06 -5.23
N ASP A 248 -3.77 -27.78 -5.80
CA ASP A 248 -3.79 -29.25 -5.81
C ASP A 248 -3.52 -29.87 -4.43
N ASP A 249 -2.97 -29.09 -3.48
CA ASP A 249 -2.73 -29.51 -2.10
C ASP A 249 -3.94 -29.21 -1.18
N ILE A 250 -5.06 -28.71 -1.73
CA ILE A 250 -6.28 -28.47 -0.96
C ILE A 250 -6.93 -29.81 -0.64
N ASP A 251 -6.61 -30.34 0.53
CA ASP A 251 -7.36 -31.44 1.10
C ASP A 251 -8.76 -30.92 1.50
N SER A 252 -9.80 -31.68 1.18
CA SER A 252 -11.22 -31.35 1.41
C SER A 252 -11.60 -31.09 2.90
N ASN A 253 -10.64 -31.20 3.81
CA ASN A 253 -10.79 -31.16 5.26
C ASN A 253 -10.24 -29.89 5.96
N MET A 254 -9.81 -28.86 5.24
CA MET A 254 -9.39 -27.59 5.85
C MET A 254 -10.59 -26.77 6.38
N ARG A 255 -11.19 -27.24 7.48
CA ARG A 255 -12.30 -26.55 8.16
C ARG A 255 -11.87 -25.14 8.56
N GLY A 256 -12.70 -24.15 8.22
CA GLY A 256 -12.46 -22.76 8.60
C GLY A 256 -11.41 -22.03 7.76
N THR A 257 -11.06 -22.58 6.60
CA THR A 257 -10.22 -21.94 5.58
C THR A 257 -11.08 -21.33 4.48
N LYS A 258 -10.79 -20.09 4.12
CA LYS A 258 -11.41 -19.37 3.00
C LYS A 258 -10.33 -19.01 1.99
N ILE A 259 -10.49 -19.47 0.75
CA ILE A 259 -9.68 -18.99 -0.37
C ILE A 259 -10.16 -17.59 -0.71
N THR A 260 -9.25 -16.61 -0.70
CA THR A 260 -9.55 -15.21 -0.99
C THR A 260 -9.05 -14.77 -2.37
N SER A 261 -8.01 -15.43 -2.89
CA SER A 261 -7.46 -15.20 -4.22
C SER A 261 -6.87 -16.48 -4.80
N SER A 262 -6.94 -16.68 -6.11
CA SER A 262 -6.28 -17.79 -6.80
C SER A 262 -5.77 -17.38 -8.19
N SER A 263 -4.62 -17.92 -8.59
CA SER A 263 -4.05 -17.76 -9.93
C SER A 263 -2.97 -18.82 -10.17
N GLY A 264 -2.88 -19.34 -11.41
CA GLY A 264 -1.79 -20.22 -11.85
C GLY A 264 -1.53 -21.46 -10.98
N GLY A 265 -2.56 -22.03 -10.36
CA GLY A 265 -2.45 -23.19 -9.46
C GLY A 265 -2.05 -22.86 -8.02
N TYR A 266 -1.97 -21.57 -7.66
CA TYR A 266 -1.69 -21.09 -6.31
C TYR A 266 -2.86 -20.27 -5.79
N ALA A 267 -2.98 -20.17 -4.47
CA ALA A 267 -4.00 -19.38 -3.81
C ALA A 267 -3.49 -18.72 -2.53
N ILE A 268 -4.07 -17.57 -2.19
CA ILE A 268 -4.03 -17.05 -0.82
C ILE A 268 -5.28 -17.56 -0.11
N ALA A 269 -5.08 -18.15 1.06
CA ALA A 269 -6.13 -18.62 1.92
C ALA A 269 -5.99 -18.01 3.32
N ILE A 270 -7.12 -17.73 3.95
CA ILE A 270 -7.19 -17.27 5.33
C ILE A 270 -7.87 -18.36 6.15
N SER A 271 -7.16 -18.85 7.15
CA SER A 271 -7.59 -19.97 8.00
C SER A 271 -7.76 -19.50 9.44
N LYS A 272 -8.74 -20.03 10.17
CA LYS A 272 -8.79 -19.79 11.61
C LYS A 272 -7.59 -20.46 12.27
N LYS A 273 -6.84 -19.70 13.06
CA LYS A 273 -5.63 -20.14 13.78
C LYS A 273 -5.82 -21.40 14.62
N LYS A 274 -7.04 -21.66 15.11
CA LYS A 274 -7.35 -22.87 15.90
C LYS A 274 -7.43 -24.17 15.09
N PHE A 275 -7.39 -24.09 13.76
CA PHE A 275 -7.47 -25.23 12.85
C PHE A 275 -6.19 -25.46 12.04
N VAL A 276 -5.17 -24.63 12.28
CA VAL A 276 -3.82 -24.70 11.69
C VAL A 276 -2.86 -25.11 12.79
#